data_AF-A0A6J1V5C9-F1
#
_entry.id   AF-A0A6J1V5C9-F1
#
_cell.length_a   1.000
_cell.length_b   1.000
_cell.length_c   1.000
_cell.angle_alpha   90.00
_cell.angle_beta   90.00
_cell.angle_gamma   90.00
#
_symmetry.space_group_name_H-M   'P 1'
#
loop_
_entity.id
_entity.type
_entity.pdbx_description
1 polymer ?
#
loop_
_entity_poly.entity_id
_entity_poly.type
_entity_poly.pdbx_seq_one_letter_code
_entity_poly.pdbx_strand_id
1 'polypeptide(L)'
;MSAPFEERSGFVPCATPWGRWYQTMEEVFVEGNLFDSTIADEATWTLEDQKLIRITLTKTNRDAGNCWSSLLKNEYAADPWVQDQMQRKLTLERFQRENPGFDFSGAEISGNYTKGGPDFSSLER
;
A
#
# COMPACT_ATOMS: atom_id res chain seq x y z
N MET A 1 -39.59 34.38 17.00
CA MET A 1 -39.11 33.76 15.75
C MET A 1 -37.91 32.92 16.11
N SER A 2 -38.12 31.62 16.24
CA SER A 2 -37.05 30.63 16.42
C SER A 2 -36.20 30.65 15.15
N ALA A 3 -34.90 30.93 15.30
CA ALA A 3 -33.96 30.76 14.21
C ALA A 3 -34.05 29.30 13.73
N PRO A 4 -34.00 29.04 12.41
CA PRO A 4 -33.81 27.67 11.94
C PRO A 4 -32.48 27.20 12.53
N PHE A 5 -32.53 26.10 13.28
CA PHE A 5 -31.33 25.35 13.62
C PHE A 5 -30.78 24.86 12.29
N GLU A 6 -29.87 25.65 11.72
CA GLU A 6 -29.11 25.28 10.55
C GLU A 6 -28.19 24.18 11.03
N GLU A 7 -28.67 22.94 10.86
CA GLU A 7 -27.97 21.71 11.10
C GLU A 7 -26.81 21.62 10.11
N ARG A 8 -25.78 22.46 10.32
CA ARG A 8 -24.42 22.13 9.90
C ARG A 8 -24.04 20.96 10.79
N SER A 9 -24.53 19.77 10.42
CA SER A 9 -24.13 18.47 10.94
C SER A 9 -22.65 18.30 10.62
N GLY A 10 -21.82 19.01 11.36
CA GLY A 10 -20.38 18.94 11.28
C GLY A 10 -19.98 17.75 12.12
N PHE A 11 -19.62 16.64 11.47
CA PHE A 11 -18.80 15.64 12.12
C PHE A 11 -17.55 16.33 12.70
N VAL A 12 -17.10 15.88 13.86
CA VAL A 12 -15.92 16.43 14.53
C VAL A 12 -14.73 15.54 14.16
N PRO A 13 -13.89 15.90 13.16
CA PRO A 13 -12.72 15.11 12.82
C PRO A 13 -11.62 15.29 13.87
N CYS A 14 -11.06 14.16 14.30
CA CYS A 14 -9.77 14.11 14.96
C CYS A 14 -8.69 13.97 13.88
N ALA A 15 -7.83 14.99 13.77
CA ALA A 15 -6.69 14.94 12.86
C ALA A 15 -5.61 13.99 13.41
N THR A 16 -5.06 13.15 12.54
CA THR A 16 -3.86 12.35 12.78
C THR A 16 -2.77 12.84 11.84
N PRO A 17 -1.48 12.51 12.08
CA PRO A 17 -0.41 12.87 11.13
C PRO A 17 -0.78 12.47 9.68
N TRP A 18 -1.38 11.28 9.55
CA TRP A 18 -1.59 10.62 8.27
C TRP A 18 -2.95 10.86 7.62
N GLY A 19 -3.82 11.62 8.29
CA GLY A 19 -5.19 11.79 7.85
C GLY A 19 -6.08 12.27 8.97
N ARG A 20 -7.25 11.66 9.08
CA ARG A 20 -8.23 12.01 10.10
C ARG A 20 -9.20 10.85 10.33
N TRP A 21 -9.80 10.84 11.49
CA TRP A 21 -10.90 9.94 11.79
C TRP A 21 -12.02 10.69 12.50
N TYR A 22 -13.24 10.20 12.38
CA TYR A 22 -14.41 10.68 13.09
C TYR A 22 -15.38 9.53 13.29
N GLN A 23 -16.40 9.74 14.12
CA GLN A 23 -17.40 8.73 14.38
C GLN A 23 -18.79 9.35 14.51
N THR A 24 -19.80 8.55 14.18
CA THR A 24 -21.21 8.82 14.41
C THR A 24 -21.71 7.91 15.55
N MET A 25 -23.02 7.86 15.77
CA MET A 25 -23.61 6.94 16.74
C MET A 25 -23.44 5.46 16.34
N GLU A 26 -23.29 5.18 15.04
CA GLU A 26 -23.29 3.81 14.49
C GLU A 26 -21.96 3.42 13.85
N GLU A 27 -21.19 4.38 13.34
CA GLU A 27 -20.06 4.10 12.45
C GLU A 27 -18.81 4.90 12.83
N VAL A 28 -17.64 4.33 12.56
CA VAL A 28 -16.34 5.00 12.68
C VAL A 28 -15.72 5.11 11.29
N PHE A 29 -15.30 6.32 10.93
CA PHE A 29 -14.71 6.65 9.64
C PHE A 29 -13.24 6.95 9.82
N VAL A 30 -12.40 6.35 8.97
CA VAL A 30 -10.96 6.57 8.92
C VAL A 30 -10.59 7.01 7.51
N GLU A 31 -9.95 8.17 7.39
CA GLU A 31 -9.58 8.78 6.12
C GLU A 31 -8.07 9.05 6.10
N GLY A 32 -7.41 8.72 4.99
CA GLY A 32 -5.99 8.97 4.77
C GLY A 32 -5.66 8.98 3.27
N ASN A 33 -4.58 9.66 2.89
CA ASN A 33 -4.13 9.72 1.50
C ASN A 33 -3.06 8.66 1.23
N LEU A 34 -3.39 7.68 0.39
CA LEU A 34 -2.44 6.65 -0.05
C LEU A 34 -1.26 7.25 -0.81
N PHE A 35 -0.15 6.50 -0.88
CA PHE A 35 1.03 6.90 -1.63
C PHE A 35 0.76 7.03 -3.13
N ASP A 36 0.02 6.08 -3.69
CA ASP A 36 -0.37 6.04 -5.11
C ASP A 36 -1.76 5.40 -5.27
N SER A 37 -2.26 5.38 -6.50
CA SER A 37 -3.55 4.81 -6.86
C SER A 37 -3.64 3.30 -6.60
N THR A 38 -4.79 2.88 -6.09
CA THR A 38 -5.17 1.48 -5.87
C THR A 38 -6.47 1.17 -6.58
N ILE A 39 -6.69 -0.12 -6.85
CA ILE A 39 -7.92 -0.61 -7.46
C ILE A 39 -8.95 -0.74 -6.35
N ALA A 40 -9.89 0.21 -6.29
CA ALA A 40 -10.90 0.27 -5.23
C ALA A 40 -11.75 -1.01 -5.16
N ASP A 41 -12.08 -1.60 -6.30
CA ASP A 41 -12.94 -2.80 -6.38
C ASP A 41 -12.29 -4.06 -5.79
N GLU A 42 -10.95 -4.10 -5.72
CA GLU A 42 -10.21 -5.21 -5.12
C GLU A 42 -9.77 -4.90 -3.67
N ALA A 43 -10.03 -3.69 -3.18
CA ALA A 43 -9.68 -3.31 -1.82
C ALA A 43 -10.58 -4.06 -0.84
N THR A 44 -9.97 -4.74 0.12
CA THR A 44 -10.68 -5.50 1.15
C THR A 44 -10.20 -5.06 2.52
N TRP A 45 -11.11 -4.98 3.48
CA TRP A 45 -10.78 -4.76 4.88
C TRP A 45 -11.45 -5.84 5.72
N THR A 46 -10.74 -6.31 6.75
CA THR A 46 -11.23 -7.30 7.70
C THR A 46 -11.00 -6.82 9.12
N LEU A 47 -11.88 -7.22 10.03
CA LEU A 47 -11.71 -7.00 11.46
C LEU A 47 -11.33 -8.32 12.12
N GLU A 48 -10.05 -8.45 12.48
CA GLU A 48 -9.50 -9.60 13.19
C GLU A 48 -9.63 -9.37 14.71
N ASP A 49 -10.08 -10.39 15.44
CA ASP A 49 -10.24 -10.40 16.90
C ASP A 49 -11.02 -9.20 17.50
N GLN A 50 -11.93 -8.61 16.72
CA GLN A 50 -12.72 -7.43 17.08
C GLN A 50 -11.88 -6.19 17.44
N LYS A 51 -10.58 -6.19 17.16
CA LYS A 51 -9.65 -5.13 17.60
C LYS A 51 -8.63 -4.73 16.55
N LEU A 52 -8.33 -5.58 15.58
CA LEU A 52 -7.34 -5.32 14.55
C LEU A 52 -8.02 -5.13 13.21
N ILE A 53 -7.96 -3.91 12.67
CA ILE A 53 -8.39 -3.64 11.29
C ILE A 53 -7.22 -4.00 10.37
N ARG A 54 -7.46 -4.94 9.46
CA ARG A 54 -6.51 -5.31 8.41
C ARG A 54 -7.04 -4.83 7.07
N ILE A 55 -6.27 -3.96 6.41
CA ILE A 55 -6.62 -3.40 5.10
C ILE A 55 -5.68 -4.00 4.05
N THR A 56 -6.26 -4.60 3.02
CA THR A 56 -5.54 -5.14 1.86
C THR A 56 -5.92 -4.32 0.63
N LEU A 57 -4.91 -3.69 0.02
CA LEU A 57 -5.09 -2.83 -1.15
C LEU A 57 -4.36 -3.43 -2.34
N THR A 58 -5.03 -3.53 -3.48
CA THR A 58 -4.37 -3.89 -4.72
C THR A 58 -3.86 -2.65 -5.44
N LYS A 59 -2.54 -2.60 -5.70
CA LYS A 59 -1.93 -1.51 -6.47
C LYS A 59 -2.40 -1.55 -7.93
N THR A 60 -2.66 -0.37 -8.49
CA THR A 60 -3.00 -0.23 -9.92
C THR A 60 -1.81 -0.60 -10.80
N ASN A 61 -0.63 -0.09 -10.47
CA ASN A 61 0.62 -0.49 -11.12
C ASN A 61 1.31 -1.60 -10.30
N ARG A 62 1.37 -2.81 -10.88
CA ARG A 62 1.91 -4.04 -10.26
C ARG A 62 3.35 -4.35 -10.72
N ASP A 63 4.04 -3.39 -11.33
CA ASP A 63 5.44 -3.57 -11.73
C ASP A 63 6.34 -3.62 -10.49
N ALA A 64 7.41 -4.44 -10.55
CA ALA A 64 8.41 -4.49 -9.49
C ALA A 64 9.12 -3.13 -9.28
N GLY A 65 9.07 -2.24 -10.28
CA GLY A 65 9.54 -0.86 -10.17
C GLY A 65 8.63 0.05 -9.34
N ASN A 66 7.36 -0.33 -9.12
CA ASN A 66 6.42 0.41 -8.29
C ASN A 66 6.47 -0.01 -6.81
N CYS A 67 7.68 -0.05 -6.25
CA CYS A 67 7.88 -0.23 -4.82
C CYS A 67 7.49 1.06 -4.10
N TRP A 68 6.40 1.00 -3.32
CA TRP A 68 5.97 2.13 -2.51
C TRP A 68 7.02 2.37 -1.42
N SER A 69 7.59 3.57 -1.38
CA SER A 69 8.54 3.96 -0.33
C SER A 69 7.85 4.25 1.00
N SER A 70 6.55 4.53 0.97
CA SER A 70 5.74 4.81 2.14
C SER A 70 4.32 4.30 1.94
N LEU A 71 3.59 4.07 3.03
CA LEU A 71 2.18 3.63 2.95
C LEU A 71 1.27 4.77 2.50
N LEU A 72 1.51 5.96 3.05
CA LEU A 72 0.72 7.16 2.81
C LEU A 72 1.61 8.24 2.20
N LYS A 73 0.99 9.24 1.59
CA LYS A 73 1.73 10.33 0.95
C LYS A 73 2.57 11.08 2.00
N ASN A 74 3.89 11.00 1.86
CA ASN A 74 4.88 11.63 2.75
C ASN A 74 4.86 11.16 4.22
N GLU A 75 4.15 10.08 4.53
CA GLU A 75 4.06 9.53 5.89
C GLU A 75 4.20 8.02 5.91
N TYR A 76 4.73 7.51 7.02
CA TYR A 76 5.09 6.09 7.17
C TYR A 76 6.07 5.62 6.09
N ALA A 77 7.13 6.39 5.87
CA ALA A 77 8.23 5.98 5.01
C ALA A 77 8.98 4.79 5.62
N ALA A 78 9.29 3.80 4.79
CA ALA A 78 10.20 2.74 5.18
C ALA A 78 11.62 3.29 5.27
N ASP A 79 12.39 2.83 6.26
CA ASP A 79 13.82 3.14 6.34
C ASP A 79 14.54 2.69 5.06
N PRO A 80 15.62 3.37 4.62
CA PRO A 80 16.31 3.04 3.38
C PRO A 80 16.71 1.57 3.25
N TRP A 81 17.09 0.94 4.37
CA TRP A 81 17.43 -0.49 4.41
C TRP A 81 16.20 -1.39 4.24
N VAL A 82 15.07 -1.04 4.87
CA VAL A 82 13.82 -1.78 4.73
C VAL A 82 13.26 -1.62 3.31
N GLN A 83 13.34 -0.43 2.74
CA GLN A 83 12.96 -0.17 1.35
C GLN A 83 13.80 -1.01 0.38
N ASP A 84 15.10 -1.11 0.61
CA ASP A 84 15.99 -1.96 -0.18
C ASP A 84 15.58 -3.44 -0.11
N GLN A 85 15.28 -3.94 1.09
CA GLN A 85 14.76 -5.30 1.27
C GLN A 85 13.43 -5.54 0.55
N MET A 86 12.50 -4.58 0.62
CA MET A 86 11.22 -4.66 -0.10
C MET A 86 11.44 -4.70 -1.62
N GLN A 87 12.30 -3.84 -2.15
CA GLN A 87 12.63 -3.80 -3.58
C GLN A 87 13.25 -5.12 -4.06
N ARG A 88 14.17 -5.71 -3.27
CA ARG A 88 14.75 -7.03 -3.57
C ARG A 88 13.67 -8.11 -3.63
N LYS A 89 12.79 -8.15 -2.63
CA LYS A 89 11.72 -9.15 -2.57
C LYS A 89 10.74 -9.04 -3.74
N LEU A 90 10.32 -7.82 -4.10
CA LEU A 90 9.46 -7.58 -5.27
C LEU A 90 10.13 -7.97 -6.59
N THR A 91 11.43 -7.70 -6.72
CA THR A 91 12.19 -8.09 -7.92
C THR A 91 12.31 -9.61 -8.02
N LEU A 92 12.51 -10.30 -6.90
CA LEU A 92 12.53 -11.76 -6.85
C LEU A 92 11.17 -12.36 -7.23
N GLU A 93 10.09 -11.80 -6.71
CA GLU A 93 8.73 -12.24 -7.03
C GLU A 93 8.43 -12.10 -8.53
N ARG A 94 8.84 -10.99 -9.15
CA ARG A 94 8.77 -10.81 -10.61
C ARG A 94 9.56 -11.90 -11.33
N PHE A 95 10.81 -12.14 -10.92
CA PHE A 95 11.68 -13.12 -11.58
C PHE A 95 11.15 -14.55 -11.47
N GLN A 96 10.62 -14.93 -10.30
CA GLN A 96 9.96 -16.22 -10.07
C GLN A 96 8.71 -16.38 -10.94
N ARG A 97 7.91 -15.32 -11.07
CA ARG A 97 6.72 -15.32 -11.93
C ARG A 97 7.07 -15.44 -13.41
N GLU A 98 8.16 -14.82 -13.84
CA GLU A 98 8.67 -14.90 -15.21
C GLU A 98 9.33 -16.27 -15.51
N ASN A 99 9.86 -16.96 -14.50
CA ASN A 99 10.60 -18.22 -14.64
C ASN A 99 10.02 -19.34 -13.76
N PRO A 100 8.80 -19.84 -14.04
CA PRO A 100 8.12 -20.83 -13.19
C PRO A 100 8.78 -22.22 -13.14
N GLY A 101 9.72 -22.50 -14.05
CA GLY A 101 10.43 -23.78 -14.14
C GLY A 101 11.75 -23.85 -13.36
N PHE A 102 12.10 -22.80 -12.61
CA PHE A 102 13.40 -22.68 -11.97
C PHE A 102 13.21 -22.52 -10.45
N ASP A 103 14.02 -23.25 -9.65
CA ASP A 103 13.96 -23.20 -8.20
C ASP A 103 14.85 -22.08 -7.65
N PHE A 104 14.21 -21.06 -7.05
CA PHE A 104 14.88 -19.89 -6.47
C PHE A 104 14.82 -19.86 -4.94
N SER A 105 14.46 -20.98 -4.29
CA SER A 105 14.29 -21.06 -2.83
C SER A 105 15.54 -20.67 -2.02
N GLY A 106 16.73 -20.73 -2.62
CA GLY A 106 18.01 -20.31 -2.02
C GLY A 106 18.70 -19.13 -2.72
N ALA A 107 18.02 -18.42 -3.62
CA ALA A 107 18.63 -17.36 -4.41
C ALA A 107 18.62 -16.01 -3.67
N GLU A 108 19.79 -15.39 -3.55
CA GLU A 108 19.92 -13.99 -3.09
C GLU A 108 20.09 -13.06 -4.30
N ILE A 109 19.26 -12.01 -4.37
CA ILE A 109 19.43 -10.96 -5.38
C ILE A 109 20.64 -10.10 -5.02
N SER A 110 21.63 -10.08 -5.92
CA SER A 110 22.78 -9.19 -5.88
C SER A 110 22.87 -8.36 -7.18
N GLY A 111 23.43 -7.15 -7.11
CA GLY A 111 23.57 -6.26 -8.27
C GLY A 111 22.52 -5.14 -8.36
N ASN A 112 22.24 -4.64 -9.57
CA ASN A 112 21.34 -3.51 -9.79
C ASN A 112 19.88 -3.96 -9.93
N TYR A 113 19.14 -4.03 -8.82
CA TYR A 113 17.69 -4.33 -8.79
C TYR A 113 16.81 -3.07 -8.65
N THR A 114 17.41 -1.87 -8.75
CA THR A 114 16.65 -0.62 -8.71
C THR A 114 15.64 -0.58 -9.87
N LYS A 115 14.41 -0.12 -9.60
CA LYS A 115 13.28 -0.13 -10.56
C LYS A 115 12.83 -1.53 -11.04
N GLY A 116 13.06 -2.58 -10.27
CA GLY A 116 12.58 -3.93 -10.61
C GLY A 116 13.56 -4.78 -11.42
N GLY A 117 14.85 -4.39 -11.42
CA GLY A 117 15.96 -5.17 -11.97
C GLY A 117 16.08 -5.20 -13.49
N PRO A 118 17.15 -5.83 -14.00
CA PRO A 118 17.38 -5.99 -15.44
C PRO A 118 16.28 -6.84 -16.07
N ASP A 119 15.82 -6.41 -17.25
CA ASP A 119 14.80 -7.12 -18.01
C ASP A 119 15.47 -8.16 -18.94
N PHE A 120 15.32 -9.44 -18.60
CA PHE A 120 15.93 -10.55 -19.34
C PHE A 120 15.07 -11.05 -20.51
N SER A 121 13.86 -10.49 -20.72
CA SER A 121 13.01 -10.83 -21.89
C SER A 121 13.71 -10.59 -23.24
N SER A 122 14.76 -9.77 -23.25
CA SER A 122 15.57 -9.46 -24.43
C SER A 122 16.68 -10.47 -24.74
N LEU A 123 16.99 -11.42 -23.85
CA LEU A 123 18.05 -12.41 -24.05
C LEU A 123 17.57 -13.73 -24.68
N GLU A 124 16.27 -13.96 -24.83
CA GLU A 124 15.72 -15.18 -25.45
C GLU A 124 15.68 -15.11 -27.00
N ARG A 125 16.77 -14.66 -27.65
CA ARG A 125 16.87 -14.69 -29.11
C ARG A 125 18.00 -15.57 -29.63
#